data_AF-A0A9E2TZQ5-F1
#
_entry.id   AF-A0A9E2TZQ5-F1
#
_cell.length_a   1.000
_cell.length_b   1.000
_cell.length_c   1.000
_cell.angle_alpha   90.00
_cell.angle_beta   90.00
_cell.angle_gamma   90.00
#
_symmetry.space_group_name_H-M   'P 1'
#
loop_
_entity.id
_entity.type
_entity.pdbx_description
1 polymer ?
#
loop_
_entity_poly.entity_id
_entity_poly.type
_entity_poly.pdbx_seq_one_letter_code
_entity_poly.pdbx_strand_id
1 'polypeptide(L)'
;MSERPTAQELTEAILEFLGGEILPTLTDPRLRFRTLVAMNALGIVYRELDALPPEDDAERRALAARIRAGDVDGGTLARVRADVEARLRIASPRYLERYE
;
A
#
# COMPACT_ATOMS: atom_id res chain seq x y z
N MET A 1 -10.12 13.03 6.07
CA MET A 1 -10.11 11.56 5.97
C MET A 1 -9.77 11.21 4.53
N SER A 2 -8.70 10.45 4.30
CA SER A 2 -8.36 9.97 2.96
C SER A 2 -9.44 8.98 2.51
N GLU A 3 -9.97 9.11 1.30
CA GLU A 3 -10.97 8.17 0.77
C GLU A 3 -10.38 6.79 0.41
N ARG A 4 -9.04 6.66 0.45
CA ARG A 4 -8.35 5.43 0.09
C ARG A 4 -8.02 4.62 1.35
N PRO A 5 -8.30 3.30 1.36
CA PRO A 5 -7.93 2.44 2.47
C PRO A 5 -6.41 2.36 2.64
N THR A 6 -5.97 2.28 3.90
CA THR A 6 -4.59 2.10 4.31
C THR A 6 -4.10 0.68 4.00
N ALA A 7 -2.77 0.48 3.97
CA ALA A 7 -2.21 -0.87 3.81
C ALA A 7 -2.66 -1.84 4.92
N GLN A 8 -2.87 -1.32 6.13
CA GLN A 8 -3.34 -2.08 7.28
C GLN A 8 -4.79 -2.53 7.10
N GLU A 9 -5.69 -1.62 6.71
CA GLU A 9 -7.10 -1.94 6.39
C GLU A 9 -7.20 -2.92 5.20
N LEU A 10 -6.36 -2.78 4.18
CA LEU A 10 -6.30 -3.73 3.07
C LEU A 10 -5.85 -5.12 3.53
N THR A 11 -4.84 -5.20 4.40
CA THR A 11 -4.33 -6.47 4.94
C THR A 11 -5.38 -7.16 5.80
N GLU A 12 -6.10 -6.40 6.63
CA GLU A 12 -7.22 -6.87 7.44
C GLU A 12 -8.35 -7.43 6.57
N ALA A 13 -8.80 -6.68 5.57
CA ALA A 13 -9.85 -7.12 4.65
C ALA A 13 -9.47 -8.43 3.92
N ILE A 14 -8.21 -8.59 3.53
CA ILE A 14 -7.72 -9.83 2.92
C ILE A 14 -7.74 -10.98 3.94
N LEU A 15 -7.32 -10.76 5.18
CA LEU A 15 -7.35 -11.78 6.23
C LEU A 15 -8.78 -12.25 6.53
N GLU A 16 -9.73 -11.32 6.63
CA GLU A 16 -11.14 -11.61 6.84
C GLU A 16 -11.73 -12.44 5.69
N PHE A 17 -11.48 -12.02 4.45
CA PHE A 17 -11.91 -12.75 3.26
C PHE A 17 -11.31 -14.17 3.20
N LEU A 18 -9.99 -14.28 3.40
CA LEU A 18 -9.31 -15.58 3.34
C LEU A 18 -9.78 -16.52 4.45
N GLY A 19 -9.98 -16.02 5.66
CA GLY A 19 -10.38 -16.83 6.82
C GLY A 19 -11.86 -17.18 6.84
N GLY A 20 -12.72 -16.21 6.53
CA GLY A 20 -14.18 -16.33 6.61
C GLY A 20 -14.81 -16.98 5.39
N GLU A 21 -14.31 -16.67 4.19
CA GLU A 21 -14.93 -17.12 2.94
C GLU A 21 -14.12 -18.21 2.24
N ILE A 22 -12.81 -18.05 2.13
CA ILE A 22 -11.99 -19.01 1.35
C ILE A 22 -11.66 -20.26 2.13
N LEU A 23 -11.04 -20.13 3.30
CA LEU A 23 -10.51 -21.26 4.09
C LEU A 23 -11.56 -22.36 4.38
N PRO A 24 -12.84 -22.07 4.64
CA PRO A 24 -13.86 -23.10 4.86
C PRO A 24 -14.20 -23.92 3.60
N THR A 25 -14.00 -23.34 2.40
CA THR A 25 -14.30 -24.00 1.12
C THR A 25 -13.19 -24.95 0.65
N LEU A 26 -12.00 -24.84 1.24
CA LEU A 26 -10.83 -25.61 0.84
C LEU A 26 -10.85 -27.03 1.43
N THR A 27 -11.12 -28.02 0.58
CA THR A 27 -11.12 -29.45 0.93
C THR A 27 -9.75 -30.10 0.76
N ASP A 28 -8.90 -29.60 -0.15
CA ASP A 28 -7.53 -30.10 -0.33
C ASP A 28 -6.64 -29.71 0.87
N PRO A 29 -6.06 -30.68 1.61
CA PRO A 29 -5.28 -30.40 2.81
C PRO A 29 -4.03 -29.55 2.54
N ARG A 30 -3.38 -29.73 1.40
CA ARG A 30 -2.15 -29.00 1.05
C ARG A 30 -2.47 -27.53 0.77
N LEU A 31 -3.53 -27.26 0.03
CA LEU A 31 -4.01 -25.91 -0.26
C LEU A 31 -4.49 -25.22 1.01
N ARG A 32 -5.25 -25.92 1.86
CA ARG A 32 -5.69 -25.42 3.16
C ARG A 32 -4.52 -25.01 4.05
N PHE A 33 -3.47 -25.84 4.13
CA PHE A 33 -2.25 -25.51 4.87
C PHE A 33 -1.54 -24.27 4.30
N ARG A 34 -1.39 -24.18 2.98
CA ARG A 34 -0.77 -23.02 2.31
C ARG A 34 -1.55 -21.72 2.57
N THR A 35 -2.88 -21.77 2.57
CA THR A 35 -3.72 -20.61 2.91
C THR A 35 -3.50 -20.17 4.35
N LEU A 36 -3.42 -21.09 5.30
CA LEU A 36 -3.07 -20.76 6.69
C LEU A 36 -1.68 -20.13 6.82
N VAL A 37 -0.70 -20.62 6.06
CA VAL A 37 0.65 -20.02 6.03
C VAL A 37 0.60 -18.59 5.46
N ALA A 38 -0.14 -18.37 4.36
CA ALA A 38 -0.31 -17.05 3.78
C ALA A 38 -1.00 -16.08 4.75
N MET A 39 -2.06 -16.52 5.43
CA MET A 39 -2.74 -15.74 6.46
C MET A 39 -1.80 -15.40 7.63
N ASN A 40 -0.97 -16.35 8.08
CA ASN A 40 0.04 -16.06 9.11
C ASN A 40 1.05 -15.00 8.66
N ALA A 41 1.54 -15.09 7.42
CA ALA A 41 2.44 -14.09 6.85
C ALA A 41 1.78 -12.70 6.76
N LEU A 42 0.52 -12.64 6.32
CA LEU A 42 -0.26 -11.40 6.32
C LEU A 42 -0.47 -10.84 7.73
N GLY A 43 -0.67 -11.69 8.74
CA GLY A 43 -0.73 -11.26 10.14
C GLY A 43 0.59 -10.71 10.68
N ILE A 44 1.75 -11.14 10.14
CA ILE A 44 3.04 -10.51 10.43
C ILE A 44 3.10 -9.13 9.77
N VAL A 45 2.78 -9.03 8.49
CA VAL A 45 2.73 -7.76 7.75
C VAL A 45 1.82 -6.75 8.45
N TYR A 46 0.63 -7.16 8.89
CA TYR A 46 -0.29 -6.29 9.63
C TYR A 46 0.36 -5.66 10.87
N ARG A 47 1.08 -6.46 11.67
CA ARG A 47 1.79 -5.97 12.87
C ARG A 47 2.99 -5.09 12.53
N GLU A 48 3.70 -5.38 11.44
CA GLU A 48 4.80 -4.54 10.97
C GLU A 48 4.28 -3.19 10.47
N LEU A 49 3.13 -3.15 9.80
CA LEU A 49 2.49 -1.92 9.36
C LEU A 49 2.07 -1.01 10.53
N ASP A 50 1.61 -1.59 11.64
CA ASP A 50 1.29 -0.86 12.88
C ASP A 50 2.55 -0.26 13.56
N ALA A 51 3.69 -0.90 13.39
CA ALA A 51 4.98 -0.45 13.93
C ALA A 51 5.69 0.59 13.05
N LEU A 52 5.28 0.74 11.78
CA LEU A 52 5.81 1.78 10.91
C LEU A 52 5.30 3.14 11.36
N PRO A 53 6.14 4.20 11.25
CA PRO A 53 5.64 5.55 11.48
C PRO A 53 4.45 5.80 10.55
N PRO A 54 3.38 6.45 11.05
CA PRO A 54 2.22 6.76 10.22
C PRO A 54 2.71 7.48 8.97
N GLU A 55 2.25 7.04 7.80
CA GLU A 55 2.64 7.65 6.52
C GLU A 55 2.41 9.16 6.65
N ASP A 56 3.49 9.95 6.67
CA ASP A 56 3.40 11.39 6.97
C ASP A 56 2.85 12.12 5.76
N ASP A 57 1.54 12.01 5.60
CA ASP A 57 0.76 12.69 4.60
C ASP A 57 0.72 14.21 4.87
N ALA A 58 1.23 14.72 6.00
CA ALA A 58 1.22 16.16 6.26
C ALA A 58 2.12 16.90 5.28
N GLU A 59 3.33 16.40 5.03
CA GLU A 59 4.23 16.98 4.03
C GLU A 59 3.63 16.91 2.62
N ARG A 60 3.05 15.77 2.25
CA ARG A 60 2.39 15.60 0.94
C ARG A 60 1.18 16.52 0.79
N ARG A 61 0.36 16.67 1.84
CA ARG A 61 -0.78 17.59 1.85
C ARG A 61 -0.34 19.05 1.73
N ALA A 62 0.71 19.44 2.44
CA ALA A 62 1.28 20.78 2.36
C ALA A 62 1.84 21.07 0.95
N LEU A 63 2.57 20.12 0.36
CA LEU A 63 3.07 20.23 -1.01
C LEU A 63 1.91 20.35 -2.02
N ALA A 64 0.88 19.52 -1.90
CA ALA A 64 -0.29 19.59 -2.76
C ALA A 64 -1.06 20.93 -2.62
N ALA A 65 -1.11 21.50 -1.41
CA ALA A 65 -1.71 22.81 -1.16
C ALA A 65 -0.91 23.93 -1.84
N ARG A 66 0.43 23.93 -1.74
CA ARG A 66 1.30 24.89 -2.44
C ARG A 66 1.13 24.83 -3.96
N ILE A 67 1.15 23.62 -4.53
CA ILE A 67 0.95 23.40 -5.97
C ILE A 67 -0.40 23.98 -6.42
N ARG A 68 -1.49 23.71 -5.69
CA ARG A 68 -2.83 24.26 -6.01
C ARG A 68 -2.92 25.77 -5.84
N ALA A 69 -2.12 26.37 -4.97
CA ALA A 69 -2.02 27.81 -4.80
C ALA A 69 -1.15 28.50 -5.87
N GLY A 70 -0.53 27.73 -6.78
CA GLY A 70 0.40 28.24 -7.78
C GLY A 70 1.80 28.54 -7.24
N ASP A 71 2.09 28.19 -5.99
CA ASP A 71 3.42 28.28 -5.37
C ASP A 71 4.26 27.07 -5.76
N VAL A 72 4.71 27.07 -7.02
CA VAL A 72 5.51 26.02 -7.64
C VAL A 72 6.90 26.59 -7.93
N ASP A 73 7.89 26.13 -7.17
CA ASP A 73 9.30 26.43 -7.45
C ASP A 73 9.86 25.46 -8.52
N GLY A 74 11.06 25.77 -9.05
CA GLY A 74 11.72 24.94 -10.06
C GLY A 74 12.03 23.50 -9.62
N GLY A 75 12.09 23.22 -8.32
CA GLY A 75 12.34 21.89 -7.76
C GLY A 75 11.07 21.05 -7.57
N THR A 76 9.90 21.67 -7.61
CA THR A 76 8.62 21.03 -7.26
C THR A 76 8.30 19.86 -8.18
N LEU A 77 8.49 20.00 -9.50
CA LEU A 77 8.26 18.89 -10.45
C LEU A 77 9.21 17.71 -10.20
N ALA A 78 10.49 17.98 -9.94
CA ALA A 78 11.48 16.94 -9.65
C ALA A 78 11.12 16.19 -8.36
N ARG A 79 10.70 16.91 -7.31
CA ARG A 79 10.23 16.31 -6.05
C ARG A 79 9.01 15.42 -6.26
N VAL A 80 8.00 15.90 -6.98
CA VAL A 80 6.78 15.11 -7.26
C VAL A 80 7.11 13.88 -8.10
N ARG A 81 7.97 14.02 -9.12
CA ARG A 81 8.42 12.90 -9.94
C ARG A 81 9.12 11.83 -9.09
N ALA A 82 10.06 12.22 -8.24
CA ALA A 82 10.79 11.29 -7.38
C ALA A 82 9.85 10.54 -6.41
N ASP A 83 8.86 11.23 -5.84
CA ASP A 83 7.86 10.62 -4.95
C ASP A 83 6.92 9.64 -5.69
N VAL A 84 6.48 9.97 -6.91
CA VAL A 84 5.69 9.06 -7.75
C VAL A 84 6.52 7.84 -8.17
N GLU A 85 7.77 8.05 -8.56
CA GLU A 85 8.68 6.97 -8.96
C GLU A 85 8.91 5.99 -7.80
N ALA A 86 9.17 6.51 -6.59
CA ALA A 86 9.30 5.68 -5.38
C ALA A 86 8.07 4.81 -5.14
N ARG A 87 6.86 5.37 -5.29
CA ARG A 87 5.60 4.62 -5.16
C ARG A 87 5.40 3.60 -6.27
N LEU A 88 5.75 3.94 -7.51
CA LEU A 88 5.65 3.01 -8.64
C LEU A 88 6.60 1.82 -8.50
N ARG A 89 7.82 2.01 -7.98
CA ARG A 89 8.75 0.90 -7.70
C ARG A 89 8.18 -0.14 -6.73
N ILE A 90 7.27 0.28 -5.84
CA ILE A 90 6.61 -0.62 -4.88
C ILE A 90 5.33 -1.20 -5.50
N ALA A 91 4.44 -0.34 -5.97
CA ALA A 91 3.08 -0.74 -6.33
C ALA A 91 2.96 -1.34 -7.74
N SER A 92 3.77 -0.88 -8.70
CA SER A 92 3.69 -1.33 -10.10
C SER A 92 4.96 -0.97 -10.89
N PRO A 93 6.08 -1.70 -10.67
CA PRO A 93 7.39 -1.40 -11.26
C PRO A 93 7.36 -1.26 -12.80
N ARG A 94 6.55 -2.09 -13.46
CA ARG A 94 6.34 -2.11 -14.92
C ARG A 94 5.97 -0.77 -15.56
N TYR A 95 5.41 0.18 -14.81
CA TYR A 95 5.08 1.50 -15.36
C TYR A 95 6.28 2.43 -15.46
N LEU A 96 7.40 2.11 -14.81
CA LEU A 96 8.65 2.86 -14.94
C LEU A 96 9.34 2.54 -16.27
N GLU A 97 9.31 1.27 -16.67
CA GLU A 97 9.86 0.76 -17.94
C GLU A 97 9.20 1.39 -19.18
N ARG A 98 7.98 1.93 -19.04
CA ARG A 98 7.21 2.50 -20.15
C ARG A 98 7.54 3.96 -20.46
N TYR A 99 8.21 4.67 -19.54
CA TYR A 99 8.47 6.11 -19.65
C TYR A 99 9.96 6.47 -19.46
N GLU A 100 10.86 5.49 -19.53
CA GLU A 100 12.28 5.70 -19.83
C GLU A 100 12.47 6.02 -21.32
#